data_AF-A0A6G1KPH2-F1
#
_entry.id   AF-A0A6G1KPH2-F1
#
_cell.length_a   1.000
_cell.length_b   1.000
_cell.length_c   1.000
_cell.angle_alpha   90.00
_cell.angle_beta   90.00
_cell.angle_gamma   90.00
#
_symmetry.space_group_name_H-M   'P 1'
#
loop_
_entity.id
_entity.type
_entity.pdbx_description
1 polymer ?
#
loop_
_entity_poly.entity_id
_entity_poly.type
_entity_poly.pdbx_seq_one_letter_code
_entity_poly.pdbx_strand_id
1 'polypeptide(L)' 'MSSSHEVQVLFHSEFWDQRYAKAAAADGDDNNKPTHEWYQDFEKLEPFFAKHLLGPRKAGDGPRILRLGSGDSVN' A
#
# COMPACT_ATOMS: atom_id res chain seq x y z
N MET A 1 -20.82 0.37 8.40
CA MET A 1 -20.69 1.79 7.99
C MET A 1 -19.76 2.44 8.99
N SER A 2 -18.55 2.82 8.59
CA SER A 2 -17.61 3.56 9.45
C SER A 2 -18.22 4.91 9.84
N SER A 3 -17.95 5.40 11.05
CA SER A 3 -18.54 6.66 11.51
C SER A 3 -17.98 7.84 10.71
N SER A 4 -18.74 8.94 10.57
CA SER A 4 -18.26 10.13 9.83
C SER A 4 -16.94 10.67 10.40
N HIS A 5 -16.73 10.52 11.70
CA HIS A 5 -15.50 10.93 12.38
C HIS A 5 -14.31 10.04 12.00
N GLU A 6 -14.51 8.73 11.88
CA GLU A 6 -13.47 7.78 11.43
C GLU A 6 -13.02 8.06 9.99
N VAL A 7 -13.94 8.47 9.10
CA VAL A 7 -13.57 8.85 7.73
C VAL A 7 -12.82 10.18 7.70
N GLN A 8 -13.18 11.13 8.56
CA GLN A 8 -12.53 12.44 8.62
C GLN A 8 -11.07 12.35 9.06
N VAL A 9 -10.74 11.49 10.02
CA VAL A 9 -9.35 11.37 10.51
C VAL A 9 -8.39 10.80 9.45
N LEU A 10 -8.89 10.06 8.45
CA LEU A 10 -8.07 9.51 7.35
C LEU A 10 -7.49 10.60 6.44
N PHE A 11 -8.05 11.81 6.45
CA PHE A 11 -7.53 12.94 5.66
C PHE A 11 -6.32 13.64 6.30
N HIS A 12 -5.96 13.28 7.53
CA HIS A 12 -4.89 13.93 8.29
C HIS A 12 -3.62 13.07 8.32
N SER A 13 -2.48 13.65 7.96
CA SER A 13 -1.19 12.93 7.92
C SER A 13 -0.80 12.37 9.28
N GLU A 14 -1.13 13.07 10.36
CA GLU A 14 -0.79 12.70 11.73
C GLU A 14 -1.39 11.35 12.14
N PHE A 15 -2.56 11.01 11.61
CA PHE A 15 -3.19 9.71 11.83
C PHE A 15 -2.31 8.58 11.27
N TRP A 16 -1.77 8.78 10.06
CA TRP A 16 -0.93 7.80 9.36
C TRP A 16 0.46 7.70 9.98
N ASP A 17 1.06 8.84 10.36
CA ASP A 17 2.37 8.88 11.03
C ASP A 17 2.34 8.05 12.32
N GLN A 18 1.30 8.23 13.15
CA GLN A 18 1.14 7.45 14.39
C GLN A 18 0.91 5.97 14.11
N ARG A 19 0.14 5.64 13.06
CA ARG A 19 -0.17 4.25 12.69
C ARG A 19 1.10 3.50 12.25
N TYR A 20 1.89 4.11 11.37
CA TYR A 20 3.15 3.51 10.90
C TYR A 20 4.24 3.50 12.00
N ALA A 21 4.30 4.52 12.87
CA ALA A 21 5.23 4.51 14.00
C ALA A 21 4.94 3.38 14.98
N LYS A 22 3.65 3.07 15.25
CA LYS A 22 3.27 1.92 16.09
C LYS A 22 3.66 0.60 15.46
N ALA A 23 3.50 0.46 14.14
CA ALA A 23 3.93 -0.74 13.41
C ALA A 23 5.43 -0.96 13.51
N ALA A 24 6.22 0.11 13.38
CA ALA A 24 7.66 0.06 13.51
C ALA A 24 8.12 -0.23 14.96
N ALA A 25 7.33 0.14 15.96
CA ALA A 25 7.67 -0.02 17.39
C ALA A 25 7.13 -1.31 18.02
N ALA A 26 6.15 -1.97 17.40
CA ALA A 26 5.46 -3.11 18.00
C ALA A 26 6.25 -4.42 17.92
N ASP A 27 7.18 -4.59 16.97
CA ASP A 27 7.72 -5.92 16.68
C ASP A 27 9.24 -5.90 16.43
N GLY A 28 9.95 -6.72 17.21
CA GLY A 28 11.30 -7.19 16.89
C GLY A 28 11.24 -8.34 15.89
N ASP A 29 12.10 -8.28 14.89
CA ASP A 29 12.57 -9.33 13.96
C ASP A 29 11.56 -10.10 13.06
N ASP A 30 10.26 -10.17 13.35
CA ASP A 30 9.28 -10.83 12.45
C ASP A 30 8.70 -9.86 11.39
N ASN A 31 9.62 -9.43 10.52
CA ASN A 31 9.46 -8.52 9.39
C ASN A 31 8.62 -9.10 8.23
N ASN A 32 7.30 -8.86 8.14
CA ASN A 32 6.64 -8.68 6.82
C ASN A 32 5.13 -8.35 6.77
N LYS A 33 4.45 -7.97 7.86
CA LYS A 33 2.98 -7.81 7.79
C LYS A 33 2.58 -6.33 7.65
N PRO A 34 1.99 -5.90 6.51
CA PRO A 34 1.48 -4.56 6.36
C PRO A 34 0.45 -4.24 7.44
N THR A 35 0.46 -3.02 7.96
CA THR A 35 -0.55 -2.55 8.94
C THR A 35 -1.96 -2.55 8.38
N HIS A 36 -2.11 -2.45 7.06
CA HIS A 36 -3.39 -2.50 6.37
C HIS A 36 -3.23 -2.68 4.86
N GLU A 37 -4.01 -3.58 4.26
CA GLU A 37 -4.22 -3.64 2.81
C GLU A 37 -5.58 -3.00 2.49
N TRP A 38 -5.56 -1.83 1.83
CA TRP A 38 -6.73 -0.96 1.67
C TRP A 38 -7.74 -1.43 0.61
N TYR A 39 -7.35 -2.36 -0.27
CA TYR A 39 -8.22 -2.81 -1.37
C TYR A 39 -8.11 -4.31 -1.67
N GLN A 40 -6.98 -4.77 -2.20
CA GLN A 40 -6.65 -6.16 -2.51
C GLN A 40 -5.13 -6.32 -2.57
N ASP A 41 -4.66 -7.55 -2.33
CA ASP A 41 -3.28 -7.93 -2.57
C ASP A 41 -2.89 -7.84 -4.06
N PHE A 42 -1.58 -7.81 -4.31
CA PHE A 42 -1.04 -7.75 -5.67
C PHE A 42 -1.48 -8.95 -6.53
N GLU A 43 -1.55 -10.15 -5.95
CA GLU A 43 -1.90 -11.40 -6.66
C GLU A 43 -3.27 -11.29 -7.35
N LYS A 44 -4.26 -10.68 -6.70
CA LYS A 44 -5.58 -10.48 -7.30
C LYS A 44 -5.62 -9.35 -8.33
N LEU A 45 -4.73 -8.36 -8.20
CA LEU A 45 -4.65 -7.22 -9.13
C LEU A 45 -3.74 -7.50 -10.33
N GLU A 46 -2.86 -8.49 -10.22
CA GLU A 46 -1.86 -8.84 -11.23
C GLU A 46 -2.51 -9.08 -12.62
N PRO A 47 -3.62 -9.82 -12.79
CA PRO A 47 -4.20 -10.02 -14.11
C PRO A 47 -4.63 -8.71 -14.79
N PHE A 48 -5.11 -7.74 -14.01
CA PHE A 48 -5.48 -6.43 -14.51
C PHE A 48 -4.25 -5.62 -14.92
N PHE A 49 -3.23 -5.58 -14.06
CA PHE A 49 -1.97 -4.89 -14.37
C PHE A 49 -1.22 -5.54 -15.53
N ALA A 50 -1.22 -6.87 -15.63
CA ALA A 50 -0.63 -7.61 -16.74
C ALA A 50 -1.23 -7.16 -18.07
N LYS A 51 -2.55 -7.04 -18.14
CA LYS A 51 -3.25 -6.62 -19.36
C LYS A 51 -3.05 -5.13 -19.70
N HIS A 52 -3.12 -4.25 -18.70
CA HIS A 52 -3.26 -2.81 -18.95
C HIS A 52 -2.01 -1.98 -18.67
N LEU A 53 -1.07 -2.51 -17.89
CA LEU A 53 0.13 -1.78 -17.44
C LEU A 53 1.43 -2.46 -17.88
N LEU A 54 1.61 -3.74 -17.56
CA LEU A 54 2.85 -4.49 -17.76
C LEU A 54 2.98 -5.05 -19.18
N GLY A 55 1.86 -5.46 -19.81
CA GLY A 55 1.84 -5.92 -21.20
C GLY A 55 2.32 -4.83 -22.18
N PRO A 56 1.80 -3.59 -22.09
CA PRO A 56 2.26 -2.48 -22.93
C PRO A 56 3.63 -1.91 -22.58
N ARG A 57 4.14 -2.15 -21.36
CA ARG A 57 5.43 -1.60 -20.87
C ARG A 57 6.27 -2.73 -20.32
N LYS A 58 7.09 -3.34 -21.17
CA LYS A 58 7.91 -4.49 -20.80
C LYS A 58 9.11 -4.05 -19.98
N ALA A 59 9.66 -4.95 -19.16
CA ALA A 59 10.85 -4.66 -18.37
C ALA A 59 12.04 -4.17 -19.20
N GLY A 60 12.20 -4.68 -20.42
CA GLY A 60 13.26 -4.26 -21.36
C GLY A 60 13.13 -2.82 -21.85
N ASP A 61 11.96 -2.19 -21.72
CA ASP A 61 11.72 -0.80 -22.13
C ASP A 61 12.18 0.22 -21.07
N GLY A 62 12.72 -0.26 -19.93
CA GLY A 62 13.13 0.57 -18.80
C GLY A 62 12.01 1.42 -18.18
N PRO A 63 10.81 0.87 -17.90
CA PRO A 63 9.70 1.65 -17.38
C PRO A 63 10.00 2.17 -15.98
N ARG A 64 9.61 3.42 -15.71
CA ARG A 64 9.68 4.04 -14.37
C ARG A 64 8.32 3.96 -13.71
N ILE A 65 8.26 3.37 -12.53
CA ILE A 65 7.03 3.21 -11.74
C ILE A 65 7.08 4.17 -10.54
N LEU A 66 6.04 4.97 -10.38
CA LEU A 66 5.83 5.81 -9.20
C LEU A 66 4.68 5.20 -8.38
N ARG A 67 4.98 4.75 -7.16
CA ARG A 67 3.97 4.24 -6.20
C ARG A 67 3.55 5.39 -5.29
N LEU A 68 2.35 5.92 -5.51
CA LEU A 68 1.79 6.99 -4.68
C LEU A 68 1.14 6.40 -3.43
N GLY A 69 1.43 6.98 -2.26
CA GLY A 69 0.83 6.54 -1.00
C GLY A 69 1.08 5.06 -0.69
N SER A 70 2.28 4.55 -0.97
CA SER A 70 2.62 3.13 -0.87
C SER A 70 2.50 2.54 0.54
N GLY A 71 2.43 3.38 1.57
CA GLY A 71 2.34 2.94 2.96
C GLY A 71 3.49 2.00 3.31
N ASP A 72 3.14 0.92 3.99
CA ASP A 72 4.00 -0.18 4.43
C ASP A 72 3.67 -1.52 3.74
N SER A 73 3.04 -1.47 2.55
CA SER A 73 2.78 -2.67 1.77
C SER A 73 4.10 -3.35 1.39
N VAL A 74 4.20 -4.65 1.67
CA VAL A 74 5.37 -5.47 1.38
C VAL A 74 5.27 -6.05 -0.02
N ASN A 75 6.43 -6.20 -0.65
CA ASN A 75 6.54 -6.59 -2.06
C ASN A 75 6.81 -8.08 -2.23
#